data_AF-A0A9E7M8W4-F1
#
_entry.id   AF-A0A9E7M8W4-F1
#
_cell.length_a   1.000
_cell.length_b   1.000
_cell.length_c   1.000
_cell.angle_alpha   90.00
_cell.angle_beta   90.00
_cell.angle_gamma   90.00
#
_symmetry.space_group_name_H-M   'P 1'
#
loop_
_entity.id
_entity.type
_entity.pdbx_description
1 polymer ?
#
loop_
_entity_poly.entity_id
_entity_poly.type
_entity_poly.pdbx_seq_one_letter_code
_entity_poly.pdbx_strand_id
1 'polypeptide(L)'
;MEKFKLIPIGRVHKEGETFLEIYPEFAEALEDLNEGNWIKLILWFHESDTPEKRKILKVHPYNNPENPLKGVFATRSPVRPNPLAIYALKIHRIERNRLYIDWIDANDGTPIVDIKILVERFDCPRETPIEEQELDIPSSRQIGEINLIPRKSESLHPKEISPEKYNALVLELGSKTTILTAKELVELINALKEIYHGLPPEIRDKLNLE
;
A
#
# COMPACT_ATOMS: atom_id res chain seq x y z
N MET A 1 14.82 -30.32 -0.51
CA MET A 1 14.46 -29.39 -1.60
C MET A 1 15.68 -28.57 -1.95
N GLU A 2 15.93 -28.41 -3.24
CA GLU A 2 16.93 -27.48 -3.76
C GLU A 2 16.55 -26.04 -3.38
N LYS A 3 17.54 -25.22 -3.03
CA LYS A 3 17.33 -23.81 -2.65
C LYS A 3 17.77 -22.93 -3.80
N PHE A 4 16.94 -21.93 -4.13
CA PHE A 4 17.33 -20.85 -5.02
C PHE A 4 18.10 -19.79 -4.25
N LYS A 5 19.09 -19.19 -4.90
CA LYS A 5 19.82 -18.02 -4.40
C LYS A 5 19.36 -16.81 -5.20
N LEU A 6 18.90 -15.78 -4.48
CA LEU A 6 18.57 -14.48 -5.07
C LEU A 6 19.75 -13.53 -4.86
N ILE A 7 19.95 -12.63 -5.80
CA ILE A 7 20.94 -11.56 -5.72
C ILE A 7 20.15 -10.25 -5.62
N PRO A 8 20.34 -9.45 -4.56
CA PRO A 8 19.69 -8.15 -4.48
C PRO A 8 20.27 -7.21 -5.52
N ILE A 9 19.41 -6.52 -6.26
CA ILE A 9 19.82 -5.59 -7.33
C ILE A 9 19.86 -4.13 -6.88
N GLY A 10 19.43 -3.85 -5.65
CA GLY A 10 19.37 -2.51 -5.09
C GLY A 10 18.66 -2.48 -3.73
N ARG A 11 18.34 -1.28 -3.25
CA ARG A 11 17.63 -1.05 -1.99
C ARG A 11 16.56 0.03 -2.11
N VAL A 12 15.53 -0.10 -1.29
CA VAL A 12 14.56 0.96 -1.04
C VAL A 12 15.16 1.98 -0.07
N HIS A 13 14.95 3.26 -0.35
CA HIS A 13 15.31 4.37 0.53
C HIS A 13 14.10 5.25 0.84
N LYS A 14 14.04 5.76 2.07
CA LYS A 14 12.98 6.65 2.57
C LYS A 14 13.56 7.89 3.24
N GLU A 15 13.85 8.92 2.44
CA GLU A 15 14.49 10.17 2.87
C GLU A 15 13.64 11.38 2.44
N GLY A 16 12.46 11.54 3.06
CA GLY A 16 11.46 12.54 2.65
C GLY A 16 10.66 12.15 1.41
N GLU A 17 11.31 11.50 0.44
CA GLU A 17 10.71 10.79 -0.68
C GLU A 17 11.04 9.29 -0.62
N THR A 18 10.27 8.46 -1.33
CA THR A 18 10.57 7.03 -1.50
C THR A 18 11.24 6.81 -2.85
N PHE A 19 12.42 6.20 -2.85
CA PHE A 19 13.12 5.86 -4.09
C PHE A 19 13.81 4.50 -4.02
N LEU A 20 14.03 3.93 -5.20
CA LEU A 20 14.77 2.69 -5.41
C LEU A 20 16.17 3.05 -5.87
N GLU A 21 17.20 2.69 -5.11
CA GLU A 21 18.60 2.82 -5.53
C GLU A 21 19.10 1.47 -6.05
N ILE A 22 19.40 1.43 -7.35
CA ILE A 22 19.88 0.24 -8.04
C ILE A 22 21.40 0.20 -7.97
N TYR A 23 21.99 -0.96 -7.66
CA TYR A 23 23.44 -1.04 -7.54
C TYR A 23 24.14 -0.76 -8.89
N PRO A 24 25.34 -0.14 -8.89
CA PRO A 24 26.01 0.28 -10.11
C PRO A 24 26.17 -0.81 -11.17
N GLU A 25 26.44 -2.05 -10.77
CA GLU A 25 26.58 -3.20 -11.67
C GLU A 25 25.29 -3.61 -12.40
N PHE A 26 24.13 -3.14 -11.94
CA PHE A 26 22.83 -3.38 -12.57
C PHE A 26 22.23 -2.11 -13.20
N ALA A 27 22.91 -0.96 -13.11
CA ALA A 27 22.36 0.32 -13.55
C ALA A 27 22.06 0.37 -15.07
N GLU A 28 22.84 -0.35 -15.90
CA GLU A 28 22.59 -0.46 -17.34
C GLU A 28 21.21 -1.05 -17.66
N ALA A 29 20.67 -1.91 -16.77
CA ALA A 29 19.35 -2.52 -16.95
C ALA A 29 18.18 -1.51 -16.77
N LEU A 30 18.47 -0.25 -16.42
CA LEU A 30 17.49 0.83 -16.37
C LEU A 30 17.28 1.53 -17.72
N GLU A 31 18.08 1.20 -18.74
CA GLU A 31 17.88 1.73 -20.08
C GLU A 31 16.43 1.51 -20.55
N ASP A 32 15.87 2.52 -21.23
CA ASP A 32 14.49 2.60 -21.69
C ASP A 32 13.38 2.66 -20.61
N LEU A 33 13.71 2.63 -19.31
CA LEU A 33 12.75 3.06 -18.30
C LEU A 33 12.60 4.58 -18.33
N ASN A 34 11.35 5.04 -18.29
CA ASN A 34 11.00 6.44 -18.38
C ASN A 34 10.12 6.88 -17.21
N GLU A 35 10.18 8.16 -16.88
CA GLU A 35 9.20 8.80 -15.99
C GLU A 35 7.79 8.55 -16.53
N GLY A 36 6.87 8.25 -15.62
CA GLY A 36 5.51 7.88 -15.96
C GLY A 36 5.28 6.40 -16.25
N ASN A 37 6.34 5.58 -16.38
CA ASN A 37 6.19 4.13 -16.49
C ASN A 37 5.58 3.53 -15.21
N TRP A 38 4.68 2.58 -15.40
CA TRP A 38 4.21 1.70 -14.34
C TRP A 38 5.08 0.46 -14.27
N ILE A 39 5.46 0.05 -13.07
CA ILE A 39 6.31 -1.12 -12.84
C ILE A 39 5.69 -2.07 -11.82
N LYS A 40 6.02 -3.36 -11.95
CA LYS A 40 5.96 -4.35 -10.88
C LYS A 40 7.30 -4.36 -10.15
N LEU A 41 7.28 -4.02 -8.87
CA LEU A 41 8.45 -4.07 -8.00
C LEU A 41 8.38 -5.32 -7.12
N ILE A 42 9.46 -6.10 -7.11
CA ILE A 42 9.59 -7.28 -6.25
C ILE A 42 10.66 -7.02 -5.19
N LEU A 43 10.27 -7.09 -3.93
CA LEU A 43 11.16 -6.86 -2.78
C LEU A 43 11.34 -8.11 -1.94
N TRP A 44 12.45 -8.18 -1.22
CA TRP A 44 12.68 -9.18 -0.18
C TRP A 44 12.45 -8.54 1.19
N PHE A 45 11.37 -8.93 1.88
CA PHE A 45 11.09 -8.50 3.26
C PHE A 45 12.03 -9.21 4.24
N HIS A 46 13.28 -8.75 4.24
CA HIS A 46 14.41 -9.30 4.98
C HIS A 46 14.19 -9.40 6.49
N GLU A 47 13.39 -8.52 7.10
CA GLU A 47 13.02 -8.63 8.53
C GLU A 47 12.07 -9.80 8.84
N SER A 48 11.42 -10.35 7.82
CA SER A 48 10.61 -11.57 7.91
C SER A 48 11.39 -12.84 7.53
N ASP A 49 12.66 -12.70 7.12
CA ASP A 49 13.54 -13.80 6.73
C ASP A 49 14.24 -14.43 7.93
N THR A 50 13.46 -15.01 8.84
CA THR A 50 13.98 -15.86 9.93
C THR A 50 13.48 -17.29 9.79
N PRO A 51 14.25 -18.30 10.26
CA PRO A 51 13.80 -19.69 10.20
C PRO A 51 12.43 -19.94 10.87
N GLU A 52 12.09 -19.17 11.90
CA GLU A 52 10.83 -19.26 12.64
C GLU A 52 9.69 -18.67 11.82
N LYS A 53 9.86 -17.43 11.33
CA LYS A 53 8.82 -16.74 10.56
C LYS A 53 8.52 -17.47 9.25
N ARG A 54 9.53 -18.05 8.60
CA ARG A 54 9.36 -18.78 7.33
C ARG A 54 8.63 -20.12 7.47
N LYS A 55 8.51 -20.66 8.69
CA LYS A 55 7.72 -21.88 8.97
C LYS A 55 6.24 -21.57 9.20
N ILE A 56 5.86 -20.31 9.36
CA ILE A 56 4.46 -19.92 9.60
C ILE A 56 3.67 -20.07 8.29
N LEU A 57 2.62 -20.90 8.35
CA LEU A 57 1.74 -21.20 7.21
C LEU A 57 0.36 -20.58 7.33
N LYS A 58 0.02 -20.05 8.50
CA LYS A 58 -1.25 -19.37 8.78
C LYS A 58 -1.02 -18.16 9.66
N VAL A 59 -1.78 -17.09 9.42
CA VAL A 59 -1.69 -15.82 10.15
C VAL A 59 -3.08 -15.27 10.40
N HIS A 60 -3.19 -14.45 11.44
CA HIS A 60 -4.31 -13.54 11.58
C HIS A 60 -4.01 -12.30 10.71
N PRO A 61 -4.81 -12.01 9.66
CA PRO A 61 -4.59 -10.84 8.80
C PRO A 61 -4.44 -9.54 9.60
N TYR A 62 -3.59 -8.64 9.14
CA TYR A 62 -3.24 -7.38 9.82
C TYR A 62 -2.71 -7.57 11.26
N ASN A 63 -2.25 -8.78 11.60
CA ASN A 63 -1.84 -9.16 12.96
C ASN A 63 -2.92 -8.90 14.02
N ASN A 64 -4.21 -8.94 13.63
CA ASN A 64 -5.34 -8.75 14.53
C ASN A 64 -5.93 -10.11 14.95
N PRO A 65 -5.80 -10.54 16.22
CA PRO A 65 -6.29 -11.84 16.70
C PRO A 65 -7.79 -12.08 16.47
N GLU A 66 -8.60 -11.03 16.37
CA GLU A 66 -10.04 -11.13 16.10
C GLU A 66 -10.34 -11.57 14.66
N ASN A 67 -9.42 -11.35 13.72
CA ASN A 67 -9.60 -11.80 12.34
C ASN A 67 -9.49 -13.32 12.26
N PRO A 68 -10.32 -14.01 11.45
CA PRO A 68 -10.17 -15.45 11.25
C PRO A 68 -8.77 -15.81 10.75
N LEU A 69 -8.21 -16.90 11.29
CA LEU A 69 -6.91 -17.41 10.87
C LEU A 69 -6.95 -17.84 9.40
N LYS A 70 -6.12 -17.23 8.55
CA LYS A 70 -6.03 -17.53 7.10
C LYS A 70 -4.68 -18.13 6.75
N GLY A 71 -4.65 -18.96 5.70
CA GLY A 71 -3.39 -19.43 5.12
C GLY A 71 -2.58 -18.26 4.54
N VAL A 72 -1.25 -18.26 4.69
CA VAL A 72 -0.41 -17.13 4.27
C VAL A 72 -0.53 -16.81 2.77
N PHE A 73 -0.80 -17.81 1.92
CA PHE A 73 -1.01 -17.65 0.48
C PHE A 73 -2.36 -17.03 0.11
N ALA A 74 -3.32 -17.01 1.03
CA ALA A 74 -4.60 -16.30 0.89
C ALA A 74 -4.53 -14.87 1.49
N THR A 75 -3.33 -14.36 1.76
CA THR A 75 -3.11 -13.03 2.36
C THR A 75 -1.90 -12.35 1.74
N ARG A 76 -1.68 -11.08 2.10
CA ARG A 76 -0.46 -10.32 1.78
C ARG A 76 0.54 -10.24 2.93
N SER A 77 0.44 -11.12 3.94
CA SER A 77 1.31 -11.11 5.12
C SER A 77 2.80 -11.17 4.73
N PRO A 78 3.67 -10.33 5.35
CA PRO A 78 5.12 -10.36 5.14
C PRO A 78 5.75 -11.67 5.65
N VAL A 79 5.10 -12.31 6.62
CA VAL A 79 5.48 -13.62 7.18
C VAL A 79 4.96 -14.73 6.27
N ARG A 80 5.86 -15.41 5.57
CA ARG A 80 5.58 -16.48 4.60
C ARG A 80 6.86 -17.29 4.28
N PRO A 81 6.76 -18.48 3.67
CA PRO A 81 7.94 -19.32 3.37
C PRO A 81 9.02 -18.64 2.53
N ASN A 82 8.64 -17.77 1.59
CA ASN A 82 9.53 -16.89 0.84
C ASN A 82 8.99 -15.46 0.98
N PRO A 83 9.60 -14.58 1.80
CA PRO A 83 9.10 -13.24 2.11
C PRO A 83 9.28 -12.25 0.94
N LEU A 84 8.77 -12.63 -0.23
CA LEU A 84 8.68 -11.77 -1.40
C LEU A 84 7.43 -10.89 -1.30
N ALA A 85 7.63 -9.60 -1.51
CA ALA A 85 6.58 -8.61 -1.64
C ALA A 85 6.51 -8.10 -3.08
N ILE A 86 5.30 -7.74 -3.52
CA ILE A 86 5.03 -7.30 -4.88
C ILE A 86 4.19 -6.03 -4.83
N TYR A 87 4.65 -5.00 -5.55
CA TYR A 87 3.96 -3.73 -5.72
C TYR A 87 3.71 -3.45 -7.20
N ALA A 88 2.66 -2.68 -7.47
CA ALA A 88 2.39 -2.08 -8.78
C ALA A 88 2.34 -0.57 -8.57
N LEU A 89 3.28 0.16 -9.15
CA LEU A 89 3.50 1.57 -8.82
C LEU A 89 4.14 2.32 -9.99
N LYS A 90 4.05 3.64 -9.94
CA LYS A 90 4.51 4.53 -10.99
C LYS A 90 5.89 5.09 -10.66
N ILE A 91 6.73 5.21 -11.68
CA ILE A 91 7.98 5.97 -11.61
C ILE A 91 7.65 7.44 -11.84
N HIS A 92 7.99 8.30 -10.87
CA HIS A 92 7.76 9.74 -10.95
C HIS A 92 8.96 10.48 -11.52
N ARG A 93 10.17 10.04 -11.17
CA ARG A 93 11.42 10.68 -11.56
C ARG A 93 12.55 9.67 -11.61
N ILE A 94 13.48 9.85 -12.55
CA ILE A 94 14.68 9.02 -12.68
C ILE A 94 15.93 9.89 -12.57
N GLU A 95 16.82 9.57 -11.64
CA GLU A 95 18.11 10.24 -11.49
C GLU A 95 19.24 9.21 -11.39
N ARG A 96 20.03 9.08 -12.46
CA ARG A 96 21.10 8.08 -12.56
C ARG A 96 20.54 6.68 -12.31
N ASN A 97 20.90 6.06 -11.19
CA ASN A 97 20.48 4.74 -10.74
C ASN A 97 19.35 4.78 -9.70
N ARG A 98 18.67 5.93 -9.54
CA ARG A 98 17.60 6.14 -8.57
C ARG A 98 16.26 6.33 -9.27
N LEU A 99 15.28 5.52 -8.88
CA LEU A 99 13.90 5.62 -9.36
C LEU A 99 13.01 6.12 -8.22
N TYR A 100 12.49 7.33 -8.34
CA TYR A 100 11.55 7.90 -7.37
C TYR A 100 10.15 7.39 -7.70
N ILE A 101 9.46 6.88 -6.68
CA ILE A 101 8.24 6.09 -6.84
C ILE A 101 7.15 6.53 -5.88
N ASP A 102 5.94 5.99 -6.05
CA ASP A 102 4.89 6.07 -5.05
C ASP A 102 5.36 5.59 -3.67
N TRP A 103 4.67 6.06 -2.63
CA TRP A 103 4.88 5.54 -1.29
C TRP A 103 4.55 4.03 -1.24
N ILE A 104 5.38 3.27 -0.52
CA ILE A 104 5.16 1.85 -0.22
C ILE A 104 5.31 1.59 1.28
N ASP A 105 4.72 0.50 1.77
CA ASP A 105 4.82 0.09 3.18
C ASP A 105 6.11 -0.65 3.53
N ALA A 106 7.05 -0.85 2.58
CA ALA A 106 8.35 -1.46 2.84
C ALA A 106 9.24 -0.58 3.74
N ASN A 107 10.06 -1.20 4.59
CA ASN A 107 11.01 -0.46 5.42
C ASN A 107 12.19 0.10 4.60
N ASP A 108 12.82 1.14 5.12
CA ASP A 108 14.09 1.65 4.59
C ASP A 108 15.14 0.53 4.54
N GLY A 109 15.99 0.55 3.50
CA GLY A 109 17.00 -0.47 3.27
C GLY A 109 16.47 -1.81 2.75
N THR A 110 15.16 -1.97 2.52
CA THR A 110 14.58 -3.22 2.01
C THR A 110 15.24 -3.63 0.68
N PRO A 111 15.78 -4.85 0.56
CA PRO A 111 16.41 -5.30 -0.68
C PRO A 111 15.43 -5.44 -1.84
N ILE A 112 15.86 -4.96 -3.01
CA ILE A 112 15.15 -5.12 -4.27
C ILE A 112 15.59 -6.43 -4.92
N VAL A 113 14.63 -7.26 -5.33
CA VAL A 113 14.88 -8.52 -6.02
C VAL A 113 14.78 -8.33 -7.53
N ASP A 114 13.75 -7.62 -8.00
CA ASP A 114 13.47 -7.48 -9.42
C ASP A 114 12.54 -6.29 -9.71
N ILE A 115 12.60 -5.78 -10.94
CA ILE A 115 11.75 -4.71 -11.47
C ILE A 115 11.28 -5.14 -12.86
N LYS A 116 9.97 -5.04 -13.11
CA LYS A 116 9.38 -5.34 -14.43
C LYS A 116 8.46 -4.22 -14.86
N ILE A 117 8.43 -3.90 -16.15
CA ILE A 117 7.38 -3.02 -16.68
C ILE A 117 6.01 -3.67 -16.45
N LEU A 118 5.04 -2.88 -16.00
CA LEU A 118 3.66 -3.32 -15.86
C LEU A 118 3.00 -3.26 -17.24
N VAL A 119 2.47 -4.40 -17.67
CA VAL A 119 1.76 -4.53 -18.94
C VAL A 119 0.32 -4.92 -18.65
N GLU A 120 -0.61 -4.00 -18.91
CA GLU A 120 -2.04 -4.19 -18.60
C GLU A 120 -2.59 -5.54 -19.07
N ARG A 121 -2.26 -5.98 -20.30
CA ARG A 121 -2.76 -7.26 -20.84
C ARG A 121 -2.30 -8.50 -20.07
N PHE A 122 -1.19 -8.41 -19.32
CA PHE A 122 -0.59 -9.52 -18.59
C PHE A 122 -0.83 -9.42 -17.09
N ASP A 123 -0.82 -8.20 -16.56
CA ASP A 123 -0.84 -7.92 -15.13
C ASP A 123 -2.22 -7.57 -14.60
N CYS A 124 -3.17 -7.19 -15.47
CA CYS A 124 -4.52 -6.79 -15.10
C CYS A 124 -5.55 -7.75 -15.71
N PRO A 125 -6.26 -8.57 -14.89
CA PRO A 125 -7.33 -9.43 -15.40
C PRO A 125 -8.46 -8.55 -15.96
N ARG A 126 -8.92 -8.87 -17.18
CA ARG A 126 -9.90 -8.04 -17.91
C ARG A 126 -11.36 -8.28 -17.47
N GLU A 127 -11.67 -9.45 -16.94
CA GLU A 127 -13.04 -9.87 -16.66
C GLU A 127 -13.06 -10.79 -15.44
N THR A 128 -13.23 -10.20 -14.27
CA THR A 128 -14.00 -10.69 -13.11
C THR A 128 -13.84 -9.58 -12.07
N PRO A 129 -14.91 -8.98 -11.52
CA PRO A 129 -14.76 -8.16 -10.32
C PRO A 129 -14.07 -9.07 -9.29
N ILE A 130 -12.84 -8.75 -8.92
CA ILE A 130 -12.22 -9.41 -7.78
C ILE A 130 -13.14 -9.03 -6.62
N GLU A 131 -13.87 -9.99 -6.06
CA GLU A 131 -14.55 -9.79 -4.79
C GLU A 131 -13.47 -9.46 -3.77
N GLU A 132 -13.23 -8.17 -3.58
CA GLU A 132 -12.49 -7.70 -2.43
C GLU A 132 -13.37 -8.03 -1.23
N GLN A 133 -13.01 -9.10 -0.51
CA GLN A 133 -13.51 -9.32 0.84
C GLN A 133 -12.88 -8.24 1.73
N GLU A 134 -13.37 -7.02 1.59
CA GLU A 134 -13.18 -5.99 2.59
C GLU A 134 -13.83 -6.46 3.89
N LEU A 135 -13.24 -6.05 5.01
CA LEU A 135 -13.93 -6.17 6.28
C LEU A 135 -15.20 -5.32 6.16
N ASP A 136 -16.36 -5.93 6.42
CA ASP A 136 -17.65 -5.23 6.47
C ASP A 136 -17.57 -4.18 7.58
N ILE A 137 -17.20 -2.94 7.22
CA ILE A 137 -17.24 -1.80 8.11
C ILE A 137 -18.60 -1.13 7.86
N PRO A 138 -19.54 -1.12 8.82
CA PRO A 138 -20.92 -0.67 8.61
C PRO A 138 -21.12 0.80 8.18
N SER A 139 -20.03 1.53 7.91
CA SER A 139 -20.03 2.96 7.60
C SER A 139 -19.27 3.33 6.32
N SER A 140 -18.86 2.37 5.49
CA SER A 140 -18.30 2.70 4.16
C SER A 140 -19.40 3.14 3.20
N ARG A 141 -19.10 4.12 2.35
CA ARG A 141 -20.01 4.63 1.31
C ARG A 141 -19.24 4.74 0.01
N GLN A 142 -19.79 4.18 -1.06
CA GLN A 142 -19.22 4.21 -2.41
C GLN A 142 -19.86 5.34 -3.24
N ILE A 143 -19.04 6.20 -3.84
CA ILE A 143 -19.47 7.27 -4.77
C ILE A 143 -18.56 7.20 -5.99
N GLY A 144 -18.95 6.48 -7.05
CA GLY A 144 -18.02 6.11 -8.15
C GLY A 144 -16.97 5.07 -7.73
N GLU A 145 -15.82 4.99 -8.43
CA GLU A 145 -14.63 4.19 -8.00
C GLU A 145 -13.89 4.87 -6.82
N ILE A 146 -14.62 5.43 -5.86
CA ILE A 146 -14.06 6.10 -4.68
C ILE A 146 -14.64 5.46 -3.43
N ASN A 147 -13.75 4.93 -2.60
CA ASN A 147 -14.08 4.35 -1.31
C ASN A 147 -13.60 5.29 -0.19
N LEU A 148 -14.54 5.73 0.65
CA LEU A 148 -14.26 6.52 1.83
C LEU A 148 -14.19 5.61 3.05
N ILE A 149 -12.97 5.37 3.55
CA ILE A 149 -12.74 4.51 4.72
C ILE A 149 -12.13 5.35 5.86
N PRO A 150 -12.93 5.79 6.84
CA PRO A 150 -12.38 6.46 8.01
C PRO A 150 -11.58 5.45 8.84
N ARG A 151 -10.29 5.70 9.04
CA ARG A 151 -9.44 4.91 9.95
C ARG A 151 -9.04 5.73 11.16
N LYS A 152 -9.00 5.08 12.33
CA LYS A 152 -8.26 5.59 13.49
C LYS A 152 -6.78 5.27 13.25
N SER A 153 -5.87 6.19 13.57
CA SER A 153 -4.45 5.86 13.57
C SER A 153 -4.21 4.67 14.49
N GLU A 154 -3.30 3.80 14.09
CA GLU A 154 -2.91 2.63 14.87
C GLU A 154 -2.33 3.08 16.21
N SER A 155 -3.15 3.02 17.27
CA SER A 155 -2.64 2.96 18.62
C SER A 155 -3.48 1.99 19.45
N LEU A 156 -2.76 1.03 20.03
CA LEU A 156 -3.23 -0.07 20.86
C LEU A 156 -4.07 0.42 22.06
N HIS A 157 -5.09 -0.37 22.40
CA HIS A 157 -5.92 -0.37 23.61
C HIS A 157 -7.09 0.65 23.73
N PRO A 158 -8.26 0.19 24.24
CA PRO A 158 -9.53 0.93 24.21
C PRO A 158 -9.72 1.95 25.35
N LYS A 159 -8.65 2.46 25.96
CA LYS A 159 -8.77 3.50 27.00
C LYS A 159 -8.03 4.77 26.56
N GLU A 160 -8.83 5.82 26.38
CA GLU A 160 -8.48 7.21 26.09
C GLU A 160 -7.78 7.45 24.74
N ILE A 161 -8.60 7.82 23.75
CA ILE A 161 -8.13 8.27 22.45
C ILE A 161 -7.98 9.80 22.52
N SER A 162 -6.74 10.31 22.51
CA SER A 162 -6.49 11.75 22.46
C SER A 162 -6.71 12.31 21.04
N PRO A 163 -7.19 13.56 20.88
CA PRO A 163 -7.46 14.20 19.59
C PRO A 163 -6.23 14.27 18.66
N GLU A 164 -5.03 14.31 19.24
CA GLU A 164 -3.75 14.36 18.54
C GLU A 164 -3.44 13.10 17.72
N LYS A 165 -4.15 12.01 17.96
CA LYS A 165 -3.98 10.75 17.23
C LYS A 165 -4.81 10.67 15.95
N TYR A 166 -5.80 11.53 15.72
CA TYR A 166 -6.58 11.51 14.46
C TYR A 166 -5.97 12.49 13.45
N ASN A 167 -4.90 12.07 12.77
CA ASN A 167 -4.22 12.92 11.78
C ASN A 167 -4.41 12.46 10.33
N ALA A 168 -5.24 11.45 10.04
CA ALA A 168 -5.41 10.97 8.67
C ALA A 168 -6.81 10.45 8.40
N LEU A 169 -7.44 11.00 7.36
CA LEU A 169 -8.52 10.36 6.62
C LEU A 169 -7.88 9.67 5.41
N VAL A 170 -8.06 8.36 5.25
CA VAL A 170 -7.59 7.66 4.05
C VAL A 170 -8.66 7.83 2.98
N LEU A 171 -8.32 8.60 1.95
CA LEU A 171 -9.12 8.75 0.74
C LEU A 171 -8.55 7.80 -0.30
N GLU A 172 -9.22 6.68 -0.53
CA GLU A 172 -8.84 5.77 -1.60
C GLU A 172 -9.64 6.15 -2.85
N LEU A 173 -9.03 7.05 -3.62
CA LEU A 173 -9.41 7.27 -5.02
C LEU A 173 -8.85 6.08 -5.78
N GLY A 174 -9.68 5.36 -6.53
CA GLY A 174 -9.25 4.19 -7.28
C GLY A 174 -7.93 4.44 -8.05
N SER A 175 -7.23 3.35 -8.38
CA SER A 175 -5.89 3.40 -9.01
C SER A 175 -5.78 4.14 -10.36
N LYS A 176 -6.88 4.75 -10.84
CA LYS A 176 -7.03 5.46 -12.11
C LYS A 176 -7.61 6.86 -11.91
N THR A 177 -7.34 7.77 -12.85
CA THR A 177 -8.05 9.06 -12.94
C THR A 177 -9.56 8.81 -13.03
N THR A 178 -10.28 9.14 -11.95
CA THR A 178 -11.74 8.97 -11.88
C THR A 178 -12.42 10.24 -12.34
N ILE A 179 -13.33 10.13 -13.31
CA ILE A 179 -14.16 11.24 -13.76
C ILE A 179 -15.42 11.26 -12.90
N LEU A 180 -15.64 12.34 -12.15
CA LEU A 180 -16.89 12.58 -11.43
C LEU A 180 -17.80 13.48 -12.26
N THR A 181 -19.07 13.12 -12.35
CA THR A 181 -20.11 14.06 -12.75
C THR A 181 -20.24 15.15 -11.69
N ALA A 182 -20.77 16.32 -12.06
CA ALA A 182 -21.02 17.41 -11.11
C ALA A 182 -21.91 16.98 -9.93
N LYS A 183 -22.82 16.03 -10.16
CA LYS A 183 -23.69 15.47 -9.12
C LYS A 183 -22.90 14.59 -8.14
N GLU A 184 -22.06 13.69 -8.65
CA GLU A 184 -21.21 12.82 -7.82
C GLU A 184 -20.17 13.63 -7.02
N LEU A 185 -19.66 14.73 -7.59
CA LEU A 185 -18.80 15.68 -6.86
C LEU A 185 -19.54 16.31 -5.68
N VAL A 186 -20.80 16.73 -5.85
CA VAL A 186 -21.62 17.27 -4.76
C VAL A 186 -21.91 16.20 -3.70
N GLU A 187 -22.20 14.97 -4.11
CA GLU A 187 -22.39 13.84 -3.19
C GLU A 187 -21.13 13.52 -2.38
N LEU A 188 -19.95 13.55 -3.02
CA LEU A 188 -18.66 13.38 -2.35
C LEU A 188 -18.42 14.50 -1.33
N ILE A 189 -18.66 15.76 -1.69
CA ILE A 189 -18.51 16.90 -0.78
C ILE A 189 -19.42 16.74 0.44
N ASN A 190 -20.68 16.33 0.25
CA ASN A 190 -21.61 16.12 1.36
C ASN A 190 -21.18 14.97 2.26
N ALA A 191 -20.72 13.85 1.69
CA ALA A 191 -20.21 12.73 2.46
C ALA A 191 -18.98 13.12 3.30
N LEU A 192 -18.05 13.91 2.75
CA LEU A 192 -16.90 14.43 3.49
C LEU A 192 -17.32 15.37 4.63
N LYS A 193 -18.33 16.22 4.42
CA LYS A 193 -18.90 17.08 5.47
C LYS A 193 -19.55 16.26 6.58
N GLU A 194 -20.32 15.24 6.25
CA GLU A 194 -20.93 14.33 7.23
C GLU A 194 -19.87 13.65 8.09
N ILE A 195 -18.80 13.13 7.46
CA ILE A 195 -17.67 12.51 8.15
C ILE A 195 -16.99 13.53 9.08
N TYR A 196 -16.72 14.74 8.58
CA TYR A 196 -16.12 15.82 9.38
C TYR A 196 -16.98 16.18 10.60
N HIS A 197 -18.29 16.35 10.42
CA HIS A 197 -19.21 16.66 11.51
C HIS A 197 -19.34 15.50 12.52
N GLY A 198 -19.14 14.26 12.08
CA GLY A 198 -19.09 13.07 12.94
C GLY A 198 -17.80 12.90 13.75
N LEU A 199 -16.76 13.73 13.52
CA LEU A 199 -15.54 13.69 14.32
C LEU A 199 -15.80 14.17 15.76
N PRO A 200 -15.08 13.62 16.76
CA PRO A 200 -15.10 14.13 18.14
C PRO A 200 -14.88 15.66 18.21
N PRO A 201 -15.61 16.38 19.08
CA PRO A 201 -15.53 17.85 19.18
C PRO A 201 -14.10 18.38 19.30
N GLU A 202 -13.28 17.70 20.10
CA GLU A 202 -11.90 18.09 20.39
C GLU A 202 -10.99 18.00 19.15
N ILE A 203 -11.36 17.18 18.16
CA ILE A 203 -10.67 17.07 16.87
C ILE A 203 -11.16 18.14 15.91
N ARG A 204 -12.47 18.39 15.85
CA ARG A 204 -13.05 19.44 14.99
C ARG A 204 -12.53 20.82 15.36
N ASP A 205 -12.46 21.11 16.66
CA ASP A 205 -11.96 22.39 17.20
C ASP A 205 -10.48 22.62 16.87
N LYS A 206 -9.71 21.54 16.69
CA LYS A 206 -8.29 21.59 16.33
C LYS A 206 -8.08 21.77 14.82
N LEU A 207 -9.01 21.26 13.99
CA LEU A 207 -8.88 21.27 12.53
C LEU A 207 -9.39 22.54 11.86
N ASN A 208 -10.26 23.34 12.51
CA ASN A 208 -10.77 24.65 12.06
C ASN A 208 -10.85 24.81 10.53
N LEU A 209 -11.64 23.95 9.90
CA LEU A 209 -12.03 24.10 8.50
C LEU A 209 -13.36 24.86 8.50
N GLU A 210 -13.33 26.16 8.14
CA GLU A 210 -14.53 26.93 7.81
C GLU A 210 -15.22 26.38 6.54
#